data_AF-A0A371M7U5-F1
#
_entry.id   AF-A0A371M7U5-F1
#
_cell.length_a   1.000
_cell.length_b   1.000
_cell.length_c   1.000
_cell.angle_alpha   90.00
_cell.angle_beta   90.00
_cell.angle_gamma   90.00
#
_symmetry.space_group_name_H-M   'P 1'
#
loop_
_entity.id
_entity.type
_entity.pdbx_description
1 polymer ?
#
loop_
_entity_poly.entity_id
_entity_poly.type
_entity_poly.pdbx_seq_one_letter_code
_entity_poly.pdbx_strand_id
1 'polypeptide(L)'
;MSARRAAGGETAGPRLADTPIVVAADALRMADCSEPDCENVAAVRLYVPWDADRNVCTAHARALVQQDGVVAEPLDGAEDDWS
;
A
#
# COMPACT_ATOMS: atom_id res chain seq x y z
N MET A 1 45.57 -9.31 -46.30
CA MET A 1 44.88 -10.62 -46.36
C MET A 1 45.02 -11.23 -44.97
N SER A 2 44.07 -11.35 -44.05
CA SER A 2 42.63 -11.10 -43.95
C SER A 2 42.41 -10.75 -42.46
N ALA A 3 41.88 -9.58 -42.11
CA ALA A 3 40.45 -9.33 -41.91
C ALA A 3 39.74 -10.34 -40.97
N ARG A 4 39.54 -9.87 -39.73
CA ARG A 4 38.34 -9.98 -38.87
C ARG A 4 37.92 -11.36 -38.30
N ARG A 5 37.99 -11.46 -36.96
CA ARG A 5 36.82 -11.75 -36.11
C ARG A 5 37.10 -11.43 -34.63
N ALA A 6 36.59 -10.29 -34.17
CA ALA A 6 36.32 -10.02 -32.77
C ALA A 6 34.95 -9.33 -32.71
N ALA A 7 33.94 -10.06 -32.23
CA ALA A 7 32.63 -9.52 -31.89
C ALA A 7 31.90 -10.52 -30.98
N GLY A 8 32.13 -10.39 -29.69
CA GLY A 8 31.13 -10.52 -28.64
C GLY A 8 31.41 -9.33 -27.74
N GLY A 9 30.55 -8.31 -27.62
CA GLY A 9 29.17 -8.48 -27.15
C GLY A 9 29.31 -9.05 -25.75
N GLU A 10 29.31 -8.27 -24.67
CA GLU A 10 28.28 -7.32 -24.29
C GLU A 10 28.73 -6.67 -22.98
N THR A 11 28.85 -5.34 -22.95
CA THR A 11 29.07 -4.61 -21.71
C THR A 11 27.79 -4.72 -20.88
N ALA A 12 27.85 -5.50 -19.80
CA ALA A 12 26.84 -5.49 -18.75
C ALA A 12 26.85 -4.11 -18.07
N GLY A 13 26.13 -3.15 -18.66
CA GLY A 13 25.68 -1.97 -17.94
C GLY A 13 24.72 -2.41 -16.83
N PRO A 14 24.66 -1.69 -15.69
CA PRO A 14 23.71 -2.01 -14.64
C PRO A 14 22.32 -2.00 -15.24
N ARG A 15 21.68 -3.17 -15.27
CA ARG A 15 20.31 -3.33 -15.74
C ARG A 15 19.44 -2.46 -14.84
N LEU A 16 18.97 -1.34 -15.38
CA LEU A 16 17.98 -0.44 -14.78
C LEU A 16 16.59 -1.10 -14.78
N ALA A 17 16.51 -2.36 -14.37
CA ALA A 17 15.32 -3.18 -14.41
C ALA A 17 15.25 -4.02 -13.14
N ASP A 18 15.03 -3.35 -12.01
CA ASP A 18 14.35 -3.95 -10.85
C ASP A 18 13.87 -2.86 -9.87
N THR A 19 13.17 -1.85 -10.39
CA THR A 19 12.24 -1.13 -9.52
C THR A 19 10.90 -1.77 -9.80
N PRO A 20 10.42 -2.69 -8.95
CA PRO A 20 9.12 -3.29 -9.19
C PRO A 20 8.09 -2.16 -9.24
N ILE A 21 7.29 -2.15 -10.31
CA ILE A 21 6.17 -1.23 -10.57
C ILE A 21 5.03 -1.43 -9.52
N VAL A 22 5.35 -1.99 -8.36
CA VAL A 22 4.45 -2.22 -7.21
C VAL A 22 4.46 -1.07 -6.21
N VAL A 23 5.39 -0.12 -6.29
CA VAL A 23 5.47 1.05 -5.41
C VAL A 23 4.55 2.19 -5.90
N ALA A 24 3.31 1.85 -6.31
CA ALA A 24 2.36 2.76 -6.96
C ALA A 24 0.87 2.32 -6.90
N ALA A 25 0.52 1.35 -6.05
CA ALA A 25 -0.86 0.85 -5.84
C ALA A 25 -1.03 0.20 -4.46
N ASP A 26 0.08 -0.32 -3.94
CA ASP A 26 0.63 0.05 -2.63
C ASP A 26 0.49 1.57 -2.30
N ALA A 27 1.06 2.02 -1.20
CA ALA A 27 1.02 3.38 -0.64
C ALA A 27 -0.37 3.95 -0.24
N LEU A 28 -1.47 3.52 -0.86
CA LEU A 28 -2.85 3.82 -0.41
C LEU A 28 -3.56 2.58 0.14
N ARG A 29 -3.12 1.40 -0.32
CA ARG A 29 -3.17 0.13 0.40
C ARG A 29 -1.80 -0.10 1.02
N MET A 30 -1.67 -1.01 1.99
CA MET A 30 -0.41 -1.22 2.73
C MET A 30 0.04 -0.01 3.58
N ALA A 31 -0.92 0.80 4.07
CA ALA A 31 -0.70 1.48 5.35
C ALA A 31 -1.09 0.50 6.47
N ASP A 32 -0.19 0.28 7.42
CA ASP A 32 -0.53 -0.47 8.63
C ASP A 32 -1.65 0.23 9.40
N CYS A 33 -2.38 -0.53 10.20
CA CYS A 33 -3.38 0.00 11.10
C CYS A 33 -2.74 1.09 11.98
N SER A 34 -3.33 2.29 11.99
CA SER A 34 -2.81 3.40 12.78
C SER A 34 -2.96 3.22 14.29
N GLU A 35 -3.66 2.18 14.74
CA GLU A 35 -3.77 1.86 16.16
C GLU A 35 -2.44 1.29 16.69
N PRO A 36 -2.03 1.69 17.91
CA PRO A 36 -0.82 1.15 18.53
C PRO A 36 -0.96 -0.36 18.73
N ASP A 37 0.15 -1.08 18.62
CA ASP A 37 0.20 -2.54 18.82
C ASP A 37 -0.61 -3.36 17.80
N CYS A 38 -0.87 -2.81 16.61
CA CYS A 38 -1.59 -3.51 15.54
C CYS A 38 -0.83 -3.48 14.21
N GLU A 39 -0.39 -4.64 13.75
CA GLU A 39 0.33 -4.83 12.48
C GLU A 39 -0.60 -5.27 11.34
N ASN A 40 -1.92 -5.14 11.52
CA ASN A 40 -2.88 -5.50 10.48
C ASN A 40 -2.94 -4.43 9.40
N VAL A 41 -3.25 -4.85 8.17
CA VAL A 41 -3.42 -3.94 7.04
C VAL A 41 -4.64 -3.05 7.24
N ALA A 42 -4.49 -1.74 7.01
CA ALA A 42 -5.61 -0.83 7.03
C ALA A 42 -6.53 -1.08 5.83
N ALA A 43 -7.83 -1.12 6.11
CA ALA A 43 -8.88 -1.40 5.14
C ALA A 43 -10.00 -0.35 5.20
N VAL A 44 -10.02 0.49 6.24
CA VAL A 44 -11.09 1.46 6.50
C VAL A 44 -10.48 2.78 6.92
N ARG A 45 -10.97 3.87 6.36
CA ARG A 45 -10.71 5.23 6.82
C ARG A 45 -11.79 5.65 7.81
N LEU A 46 -11.37 6.16 8.95
CA LEU A 46 -12.25 6.77 9.94
C LEU A 46 -12.17 8.29 9.84
N TYR A 47 -13.33 8.91 9.69
CA TYR A 47 -13.52 10.34 9.85
C TYR A 47 -13.97 10.62 11.28
N VAL A 48 -13.14 11.32 12.04
CA VAL A 48 -13.36 11.57 13.48
C VAL A 48 -13.65 13.07 13.70
N PRO A 49 -14.84 13.46 14.20
CA PRO A 49 -15.27 14.86 14.25
C PRO A 49 -14.62 15.71 15.36
N TRP A 50 -13.55 15.22 15.99
CA TRP A 50 -12.76 15.91 17.02
C TRP A 50 -11.26 15.55 17.01
N ASP A 51 -10.81 14.70 16.09
CA ASP A 51 -9.41 14.27 15.95
C ASP A 51 -9.04 14.15 14.46
N ALA A 52 -7.82 13.70 14.15
CA ALA A 52 -7.41 13.48 12.77
C ALA A 52 -8.07 12.23 12.17
N ASP A 53 -8.32 12.29 10.86
CA ASP A 53 -8.72 11.09 10.12
C ASP A 53 -7.62 10.04 10.18
N ARG A 54 -8.01 8.78 10.35
CA ARG A 54 -7.07 7.68 10.51
C ARG A 54 -7.49 6.43 9.74
N ASN A 55 -6.49 5.73 9.21
CA ASN A 55 -6.69 4.48 8.51
C ASN A 55 -6.46 3.31 9.48
N VAL A 56 -7.43 2.42 9.59
CA VAL A 56 -7.40 1.29 10.52
C VAL A 56 -7.84 0.00 9.83
N CYS A 57 -7.52 -1.13 10.44
CA CYS A 57 -8.01 -2.43 9.99
C CYS A 57 -9.53 -2.57 10.26
N THR A 58 -10.17 -3.54 9.62
CA THR A 58 -11.63 -3.77 9.75
C THR A 58 -12.05 -4.08 11.20
N ALA A 59 -11.19 -4.71 12.00
CA ALA A 59 -11.46 -5.00 13.41
C ALA A 59 -11.54 -3.71 14.26
N HIS A 60 -10.54 -2.83 14.15
CA HIS A 60 -10.55 -1.56 14.88
C HIS A 60 -11.60 -0.60 14.35
N ALA A 61 -11.87 -0.59 13.06
CA ALA A 61 -12.98 0.19 12.49
C ALA A 61 -14.31 -0.15 13.16
N ARG A 62 -14.64 -1.45 13.30
CA ARG A 62 -15.88 -1.91 13.96
C ARG A 62 -15.99 -1.46 15.41
N ALA A 63 -14.88 -1.37 16.13
CA ALA A 63 -14.88 -0.87 17.51
C ALA A 63 -15.02 0.66 17.58
N LEU A 64 -14.31 1.38 16.72
CA LEU A 64 -14.19 2.84 16.77
C LEU A 64 -15.39 3.57 16.17
N VAL A 65 -16.05 2.99 15.16
CA VAL A 65 -17.26 3.57 14.53
C VAL A 65 -18.46 3.64 15.48
N GLN A 66 -18.39 2.95 16.62
CA GLN A 66 -19.45 2.99 17.64
C GLN A 66 -19.45 4.30 18.44
N GLN A 67 -18.42 5.14 18.29
CA GLN A 67 -18.35 6.46 18.94
C GLN A 67 -19.24 7.45 18.17
N ASP A 68 -19.98 8.30 18.91
CA ASP A 68 -20.99 9.18 18.30
C ASP A 68 -20.36 10.14 17.28
N GLY A 69 -20.94 10.20 16.08
CA GLY A 69 -20.43 10.99 14.96
C GLY A 69 -19.17 10.47 14.23
N VAL A 70 -18.54 9.36 14.64
CA VAL A 70 -17.45 8.75 13.87
C VAL A 70 -18.01 8.04 12.64
N VAL A 71 -17.44 8.31 11.46
CA VAL A 71 -17.88 7.71 10.20
C VAL A 71 -16.78 6.82 9.62
N ALA A 72 -17.14 5.60 9.23
CA ALA A 72 -16.25 4.64 8.60
C ALA A 72 -16.50 4.58 7.09
N GLU A 73 -15.43 4.66 6.31
CA GLU A 73 -15.44 4.50 4.85
C GLU A 73 -14.41 3.44 4.45
N PRO A 74 -14.81 2.37 3.74
CA PRO A 74 -13.86 1.40 3.20
C PRO A 74 -12.84 2.08 2.28
N LEU A 75 -11.56 1.72 2.41
CA LEU A 75 -10.54 2.17 1.48
C LEU A 75 -10.76 1.52 0.10
N ASP A 76 -10.39 2.24 -0.96
CA ASP A 76 -10.55 1.80 -2.35
C ASP A 76 -9.95 0.38 -2.54
N GLY A 77 -10.76 -0.57 -3.00
CA GLY A 77 -10.36 -1.98 -3.18
C GLY A 77 -10.36 -2.87 -1.93
N ALA A 78 -10.80 -2.37 -0.77
CA ALA A 78 -11.10 -3.18 0.43
C ALA A 78 -12.63 -3.39 0.64
N GLU A 79 -13.43 -2.97 -0.34
CA GLU A 79 -14.90 -3.03 -0.32
C GLU A 79 -15.44 -4.45 -0.07
N ASP A 80 -14.71 -5.48 -0.55
CA ASP A 80 -15.07 -6.89 -0.41
C ASP A 80 -14.83 -7.43 1.03
N ASP A 81 -13.84 -6.90 1.75
CA ASP A 81 -13.50 -7.32 3.14
C ASP A 81 -14.47 -6.75 4.19
N TRP A 82 -15.30 -5.79 3.79
CA TRP A 82 -16.21 -5.03 4.66
C TRP A 82 -17.68 -5.45 4.55
N SER A 83 -18.03 -6.39 3.65
CA SER A 83 -19.42 -6.83 3.44
C SER A 83 -20.04 -7.56 4.63
#